data_AF-A0A1G8JCZ6-F1
#
_entry.id   AF-A0A1G8JCZ6-F1
#
_cell.length_a   1.000
_cell.length_b   1.000
_cell.length_c   1.000
_cell.angle_alpha   90.00
_cell.angle_beta   90.00
_cell.angle_gamma   90.00
#
_symmetry.space_group_name_H-M   'P 1'
#
loop_
_entity.id
_entity.type
_entity.pdbx_description
1 polymer ?
#
loop_
_entity_poly.entity_id
_entity_poly.type
_entity_poly.pdbx_seq_one_letter_code
_entity_poly.pdbx_strand_id
1 'polypeptide(L)'
;MAVQRIMVGYVELTEAESEELFQEVKKDKEVESYDALQALMEDFDSRIIEPETKPLKELLDEEAPTEEANAGTRYIEIFNKLEEDSRYRIKSSKQD
;
A
#
# COMPACT_ATOMS: atom_id res chain seq x y z
N MET A 1 -15.51 15.37 3.39
CA MET A 1 -14.76 14.93 4.58
C MET A 1 -13.32 15.35 4.34
N ALA A 2 -12.63 15.89 5.34
CA ALA A 2 -11.19 16.17 5.20
C ALA A 2 -10.43 14.85 5.25
N VAL A 3 -9.50 14.65 4.32
CA VAL A 3 -8.64 13.46 4.32
C VAL A 3 -7.70 13.57 5.52
N GLN A 4 -7.61 12.50 6.30
CA GLN A 4 -6.72 12.44 7.45
C GLN A 4 -5.47 11.63 7.08
N ARG A 5 -4.32 12.04 7.63
CA ARG A 5 -3.09 11.27 7.51
C ARG A 5 -3.17 10.06 8.42
N ILE A 6 -2.99 8.88 7.84
CA ILE A 6 -3.04 7.62 8.56
C ILE A 6 -1.62 7.19 8.92
N MET A 7 -1.43 6.79 10.17
CA MET A 7 -0.19 6.20 10.65
C MET A 7 -0.33 4.68 10.64
N VAL A 8 0.60 4.00 9.97
CA VAL A 8 0.66 2.54 9.90
C VAL A 8 2.04 2.09 10.32
N GLY A 9 2.17 1.43 11.46
CA GLY A 9 3.48 1.13 12.04
C GLY A 9 4.32 2.39 12.24
N TYR A 10 5.46 2.47 11.56
CA TYR A 10 6.40 3.61 11.65
C TYR A 10 6.29 4.60 10.46
N VAL A 11 5.34 4.39 9.56
CA VAL A 11 5.15 5.24 8.37
C VAL A 11 3.91 6.11 8.55
N GLU A 12 4.11 7.43 8.49
CA GLU A 12 3.02 8.39 8.31
C GLU A 12 2.72 8.53 6.82
N LEU A 13 1.52 8.12 6.43
CA LEU A 13 1.01 8.29 5.08
C LEU A 13 0.64 9.76 4.82
N THR A 14 0.90 10.22 3.60
CA THR A 14 0.35 11.46 3.07
C THR A 14 -1.17 11.36 2.92
N GLU A 15 -1.83 12.50 2.73
CA GLU A 15 -3.29 12.52 2.51
C GLU A 15 -3.67 11.67 1.27
N ALA A 16 -2.90 11.76 0.18
CA ALA A 16 -3.16 10.96 -1.02
C ALA A 16 -3.03 9.45 -0.76
N GLU A 17 -1.95 9.04 -0.09
CA GLU A 17 -1.72 7.63 0.30
C GLU A 17 -2.79 7.12 1.26
N SER A 18 -3.27 7.97 2.17
CA SER A 18 -4.31 7.64 3.14
C SER A 18 -5.67 7.45 2.47
N GLU A 19 -6.01 8.28 1.48
CA GLU A 19 -7.23 8.12 0.68
C GLU A 19 -7.16 6.83 -0.17
N GLU A 20 -6.01 6.54 -0.81
CA GLU A 20 -5.83 5.27 -1.55
C GLU A 20 -6.06 4.06 -0.64
N LEU A 21 -5.39 4.02 0.52
CA LEU A 21 -5.54 2.95 1.49
C LEU A 21 -7.00 2.85 1.98
N PHE A 22 -7.65 3.97 2.27
CA PHE A 22 -9.03 3.99 2.71
C PHE A 22 -9.97 3.38 1.69
N GLN A 23 -9.79 3.67 0.40
CA GLN A 23 -10.63 3.08 -0.66
C GLN A 23 -10.41 1.58 -0.81
N GLU A 24 -9.19 1.08 -0.62
CA GLU A 24 -8.91 -0.36 -0.64
C GLU A 24 -9.51 -1.08 0.58
N VAL A 25 -9.21 -0.59 1.78
CA VAL A 25 -9.67 -1.17 3.03
C VAL A 25 -11.19 -1.06 3.16
N LYS A 26 -11.80 0.02 2.67
CA LYS A 26 -13.27 0.18 2.68
C LYS A 26 -13.97 -0.91 1.88
N LYS A 27 -13.38 -1.36 0.76
CA LYS A 27 -13.94 -2.44 -0.06
C LYS A 27 -13.76 -3.81 0.60
N ASP A 28 -12.69 -3.98 1.36
CA ASP A 28 -12.30 -5.26 1.96
C ASP A 28 -12.91 -5.50 3.34
N LYS A 29 -12.89 -4.49 4.23
CA LYS A 29 -13.28 -4.57 5.63
C LYS A 29 -14.42 -3.64 6.03
N GLU A 30 -15.13 -3.08 5.05
CA GLU A 30 -16.31 -2.21 5.25
C GLU A 30 -16.06 -1.01 6.17
N VAL A 31 -14.85 -0.45 6.14
CA VAL A 31 -14.48 0.71 6.96
C VAL A 31 -15.15 1.98 6.43
N GLU A 32 -15.93 2.66 7.28
CA GLU A 32 -16.74 3.82 6.88
C GLU A 32 -16.10 5.17 7.20
N SER A 33 -15.02 5.22 7.98
CA SER A 33 -14.38 6.46 8.42
C SER A 33 -12.86 6.34 8.57
N TYR A 34 -12.17 7.49 8.49
CA TYR A 34 -10.73 7.58 8.69
C TYR A 34 -10.30 7.19 10.11
N ASP A 35 -11.09 7.52 11.13
CA ASP A 35 -10.84 7.07 12.52
C ASP A 35 -10.92 5.54 12.65
N ALA A 36 -11.90 4.91 11.99
CA ALA A 36 -12.00 3.45 11.96
C ALA A 36 -10.84 2.81 11.17
N LEU A 37 -10.38 3.46 10.10
CA LEU A 37 -9.17 3.04 9.39
C LEU A 37 -7.94 3.15 10.30
N GLN A 38 -7.78 4.26 11.02
CA GLN A 38 -6.65 4.46 11.92
C GLN A 38 -6.62 3.41 13.03
N ALA A 39 -7.77 3.09 13.62
CA ALA A 39 -7.89 2.03 14.61
C ALA A 39 -7.54 0.65 14.02
N LEU A 40 -8.01 0.36 12.81
CA LEU A 40 -7.65 -0.88 12.12
C LEU A 40 -6.14 -0.95 11.87
N MET A 41 -5.53 0.17 11.48
CA MET A 41 -4.09 0.23 11.17
C MET A 41 -3.17 0.09 12.38
N GLU A 42 -3.70 0.11 13.61
CA GLU A 42 -2.92 -0.20 14.82
C GLU A 42 -2.43 -1.66 14.82
N ASP A 43 -3.23 -2.57 14.26
CA ASP A 43 -2.89 -4.00 14.12
C ASP A 43 -2.04 -4.29 12.86
N PHE A 44 -1.85 -3.29 12.01
CA PHE A 44 -1.07 -3.40 10.78
C PHE A 44 0.32 -2.78 10.97
N ASP A 45 1.30 -3.31 10.25
CA ASP A 45 2.59 -2.68 10.07
C ASP A 45 2.76 -2.24 8.62
N SER A 46 3.77 -1.40 8.39
CA SER A 46 4.09 -0.97 7.05
C SER A 46 5.59 -1.02 6.81
N ARG A 47 5.95 -1.33 5.58
CA ARG A 47 7.33 -1.31 5.12
C ARG A 47 7.42 -0.71 3.74
N ILE A 48 8.47 0.08 3.53
CA ILE A 48 8.79 0.61 2.21
C ILE A 48 9.53 -0.50 1.46
N ILE A 49 8.93 -0.96 0.37
CA ILE A 49 9.56 -1.91 -0.55
C ILE A 49 9.97 -1.16 -1.81
N GLU A 50 11.24 -1.33 -2.18
CA GLU A 50 11.68 -1.05 -3.53
C GLU A 50 11.31 -2.27 -4.38
N PRO A 51 10.70 -2.09 -5.56
CA PRO A 51 10.50 -3.19 -6.47
C PRO A 51 11.89 -3.71 -6.87
N GLU A 52 12.29 -4.84 -6.30
CA GLU A 52 13.36 -5.63 -6.90
C GLU A 52 12.88 -5.97 -8.30
N THR A 53 13.63 -5.50 -9.30
CA THR A 53 13.49 -5.91 -10.69
C THR A 53 13.77 -7.40 -10.77
N LYS A 54 12.79 -8.23 -10.41
CA LYS A 54 12.80 -9.62 -10.85
C LYS A 54 12.37 -9.55 -12.30
N PRO A 55 13.28 -9.78 -13.26
CA PRO A 55 12.88 -9.82 -14.66
C PRO A 55 11.83 -10.93 -14.75
N LEU A 56 10.58 -10.58 -15.06
CA LEU A 56 9.48 -11.50 -15.34
C LEU A 56 9.71 -12.30 -16.65
N LYS A 57 10.98 -12.52 -17.02
CA LYS A 57 11.40 -13.21 -18.24
C LYS A 57 11.22 -14.74 -18.16
N GLU A 58 10.85 -15.28 -17.01
CA GLU A 58 10.73 -16.74 -16.83
C GLU A 58 9.29 -17.27 -16.75
N LEU A 59 8.24 -16.43 -16.80
CA LEU A 59 6.87 -16.93 -16.55
C LEU A 59 5.78 -16.66 -17.58
N LEU A 60 5.86 -15.69 -18.49
CA LEU A 60 4.74 -15.41 -19.41
C LEU A 60 5.19 -15.02 -20.82
N ASP A 61 5.04 -15.98 -21.75
CA ASP A 61 4.87 -15.75 -23.17
C ASP A 61 3.59 -14.91 -23.39
N GLU A 62 3.68 -13.93 -24.30
CA GLU A 62 2.59 -13.11 -24.87
C GLU A 62 1.94 -12.02 -23.97
N GLU A 63 2.30 -10.77 -24.26
CA GLU A 63 1.62 -9.49 -23.90
C GLU A 63 1.39 -9.19 -22.40
N ALA A 64 2.46 -8.84 -21.67
CA ALA A 64 2.34 -8.04 -20.46
C ALA A 64 2.80 -6.58 -20.74
N PRO A 65 2.07 -5.55 -20.27
CA PRO A 65 2.43 -4.15 -20.51
C PRO A 65 3.82 -3.86 -19.95
N THR A 66 4.65 -3.20 -20.77
CA THR A 66 6.06 -2.95 -20.56
C THR A 66 6.39 -2.43 -19.15
N GLU A 67 7.07 -3.27 -18.38
CA GLU A 67 7.60 -3.01 -17.03
C GLU A 67 8.80 -2.03 -16.99
N GLU A 68 8.94 -1.14 -17.98
CA GLU A 68 9.99 -0.11 -17.98
C GLU A 68 9.64 1.12 -17.12
N ALA A 69 8.43 1.20 -16.57
CA ALA A 69 7.92 2.42 -15.91
C ALA A 69 8.17 2.52 -14.38
N ASN A 70 8.78 1.52 -13.72
CA ASN A 70 8.85 1.47 -12.25
C ASN A 70 10.26 1.33 -11.65
N ALA A 71 11.32 1.51 -12.43
CA ALA A 71 12.67 1.61 -11.90
C ALA A 71 12.81 2.91 -11.08
N GLY A 72 12.63 2.82 -9.75
CA GLY A 72 12.67 3.95 -8.81
C GLY A 72 11.36 4.23 -8.05
N THR A 73 10.26 3.57 -8.40
CA THR A 73 8.99 3.75 -7.68
C THR A 73 8.99 2.93 -6.39
N ARG A 74 9.13 3.60 -5.24
CA ARG A 74 8.95 2.96 -3.92
C ARG A 74 7.47 2.67 -3.67
N TYR A 75 7.18 1.55 -3.03
CA TYR A 75 5.83 1.19 -2.60
C TYR A 75 5.80 1.05 -1.09
N ILE A 76 4.67 1.40 -0.48
CA ILE A 76 4.41 1.14 0.93
C ILE A 76 3.54 -0.11 0.97
N GLU A 77 4.11 -1.19 1.49
CA GLU A 77 3.37 -2.42 1.75
C GLU A 77 2.86 -2.39 3.18
N ILE A 78 1.55 -2.56 3.32
CA ILE A 78 0.82 -2.54 4.58
C ILE A 78 0.29 -3.94 4.85
N PHE A 79 0.65 -4.54 5.97
CA PHE A 79 0.33 -5.93 6.27
C PHE A 79 -0.11 -6.08 7.71
N ASN A 80 -1.10 -6.96 7.94
CA ASN A 80 -1.55 -7.27 9.29
C ASN A 80 -0.46 -8.05 10.04
N LYS A 81 -0.13 -7.63 11.28
CA LYS A 81 0.90 -8.26 12.11
C LYS A 81 0.46 -9.59 12.71
N LEU A 82 -0.85 -9.75 12.90
CA LEU A 82 -1.47 -10.85 13.62
C LEU A 82 -2.00 -11.92 12.67
N GLU A 83 -2.43 -11.54 11.47
CA GLU A 83 -3.04 -12.42 10.47
C GLU A 83 -2.38 -12.24 9.10
N GLU A 84 -2.02 -13.33 8.41
CA GLU A 84 -1.34 -13.23 7.10
C GLU A 84 -2.26 -12.83 5.93
N ASP A 85 -3.56 -12.69 6.17
CA ASP A 85 -4.59 -12.64 5.13
C ASP A 85 -4.80 -11.26 4.51
N SER A 86 -4.43 -10.17 5.19
CA SER A 86 -4.66 -8.80 4.71
C SER A 86 -3.35 -8.07 4.40
N ARG A 87 -3.10 -7.85 3.11
CA ARG A 87 -1.96 -7.08 2.60
C ARG A 87 -2.43 -6.07 1.56
N TYR A 88 -2.07 -4.81 1.75
CA TYR A 88 -2.35 -3.70 0.83
C TYR A 88 -1.03 -3.10 0.34
N ARG A 89 -1.00 -2.61 -0.90
CA ARG A 89 0.21 -2.04 -1.50
C ARG A 89 -0.13 -0.75 -2.21
N ILE A 90 0.35 0.35 -1.64
CA ILE A 90 0.15 1.69 -2.18
C ILE A 90 1.47 2.26 -2.71
N LYS A 91 1.39 3.19 -3.66
CA LYS A 91 2.59 3.87 -4.19
C LYS A 91 3.08 4.89 -3.18
N SER A 92 4.37 4.83 -2.83
CA SER A 92 4.99 5.85 -1.98
C SER A 92 5.13 7.14 -2.77
N SER A 93 4.57 8.22 -2.24
CA SER A 93 4.74 9.58 -2.74
C SER A 93 6.09 10.17 -2.32
N LYS A 94 6.70 9.63 -1.26
CA LYS A 94 8.08 9.98 -0.84
C LYS A 94 9.07 9.12 -1.63
N GLN A 95 9.62 9.69 -2.70
CA GLN A 95 10.65 9.10 -3.55
C GLN A 95 12.08 9.60 -3.24
N ASP A 96 12.25 10.41 -2.19
CA ASP A 96 13.51 11.08 -1.81
C ASP A 96 14.55 10.10 -1.25
#